data_AF-A0A3P3D1N4-F1
#
_entry.id   AF-A0A3P3D1N4-F1
#
_cell.length_a   1.000
_cell.length_b   1.000
_cell.length_c   1.000
_cell.angle_alpha   90.00
_cell.angle_beta   90.00
_cell.angle_gamma   90.00
#
_symmetry.space_group_name_H-M   'P 1'
#
loop_
_entity.id
_entity.type
_entity.pdbx_description
1 polymer ?
#
loop_
_entity_poly.entity_id
_entity_poly.type
_entity_poly.pdbx_seq_one_letter_code
_entity_poly.pdbx_strand_id
1 'polypeptide(L)'
;MISATDTALLDHISQQQDRACHLLGLLKGMAALDMSRASPDAVTSMIHVSKNLAEDLCLNLDNTRLPAPASPRKLADLAAEWEAAFARWKIALDEDQEGNLTTPDCLKWEARRIDLHQRISETEISDLQDLRALIRFIWTDGEVDQEDYPDVPRWALVKLMSWASTAA
;
A
#
# COMPACT_ATOMS: atom_id res chain seq x y z
N MET A 1 26.15 -3.64 18.62
CA MET A 1 25.97 -2.26 19.09
C MET A 1 25.12 -1.56 18.04
N ILE A 2 23.90 -1.16 18.39
CA ILE A 2 23.05 -0.35 17.51
C ILE A 2 23.69 1.03 17.43
N SER A 3 23.90 1.56 16.23
CA SER A 3 24.55 2.87 16.08
C SER A 3 23.58 3.99 16.49
N ALA A 4 24.10 5.12 16.93
CA ALA A 4 23.27 6.28 17.32
C ALA A 4 22.34 6.73 16.18
N THR A 5 22.74 6.51 14.93
CA THR A 5 21.95 6.79 13.72
C THR A 5 20.76 5.84 13.58
N ASP A 6 20.93 4.57 13.92
CA ASP A 6 19.86 3.56 13.88
C ASP A 6 18.82 3.83 14.97
N THR A 7 19.24 4.32 16.13
CA THR A 7 18.34 4.73 17.21
C THR A 7 17.51 5.95 16.82
N ALA A 8 18.13 6.96 16.21
CA ALA A 8 17.42 8.16 15.74
C ALA A 8 16.40 7.84 14.62
N LEU A 9 16.73 6.90 13.73
CA LEU A 9 15.80 6.46 12.68
C LEU A 9 14.60 5.70 13.28
N LEU A 10 14.85 4.80 14.22
CA LEU A 10 13.79 4.04 14.90
C LEU A 10 12.86 4.97 15.71
N ASP A 11 13.44 5.96 16.41
CA ASP A 11 12.66 6.97 17.15
C ASP A 11 11.82 7.83 16.21
N HIS A 12 12.36 8.22 15.05
CA HIS A 12 11.63 8.97 14.03
C HIS A 12 10.47 8.14 13.46
N ILE A 13 10.71 6.88 13.12
CA ILE A 13 9.67 5.97 12.61
C ILE A 13 8.57 5.77 13.66
N SER A 14 8.93 5.57 14.92
CA SER A 14 7.97 5.42 16.03
C SER A 14 7.11 6.67 16.18
N GLN A 15 7.71 7.87 16.15
CA GLN A 15 6.95 9.13 16.23
C GLN A 15 6.00 9.34 15.06
N GLN A 16 6.37 8.93 13.85
CA GLN A 16 5.48 8.98 12.68
C GLN A 16 4.31 8.00 12.81
N GLN A 17 4.55 6.81 13.36
CA GLN A 17 3.50 5.82 13.63
C GLN A 17 2.51 6.32 14.68
N ASP A 18 2.99 6.89 15.78
CA ASP A 18 2.14 7.44 16.83
C ASP A 18 1.24 8.56 16.30
N ARG A 19 1.79 9.45 15.46
CA ARG A 19 1.03 10.53 14.81
C ARG A 19 -0.01 10.00 13.83
N ALA A 20 0.31 8.99 13.02
CA ALA A 20 -0.64 8.35 12.11
C ALA A 20 -1.79 7.65 12.85
N CYS A 21 -1.48 6.96 13.95
CA CYS A 21 -2.49 6.37 14.84
C CYS A 21 -3.39 7.44 15.47
N HIS A 22 -2.83 8.57 15.88
CA HIS A 22 -3.60 9.69 16.41
C HIS A 22 -4.56 10.29 15.37
N LEU A 23 -4.10 10.43 14.11
CA LEU A 23 -4.94 10.89 13.01
C LEU A 23 -6.10 9.93 12.76
N LEU A 24 -5.84 8.62 12.73
CA LEU A 24 -6.90 7.61 12.61
C LEU A 24 -7.91 7.69 13.77
N GLY A 25 -7.44 7.92 14.99
CA GLY A 25 -8.31 8.12 16.16
C GLY A 25 -9.21 9.35 16.02
N LEU A 26 -8.66 10.47 15.54
CA LEU A 26 -9.43 11.70 15.28
C LEU A 26 -10.48 11.47 14.18
N LEU A 27 -10.13 10.82 13.08
CA LEU A 27 -11.07 10.53 11.99
C LEU A 27 -12.22 9.63 12.47
N LYS A 28 -11.93 8.60 13.27
CA LYS A 28 -12.95 7.75 13.90
C LYS A 28 -13.85 8.53 14.86
N GLY A 29 -13.28 9.44 15.66
CA GLY A 29 -14.03 10.31 16.56
C GLY A 29 -14.93 11.28 15.81
N MET A 30 -14.49 11.84 14.68
CA MET A 30 -15.33 12.68 13.82
C MET A 30 -16.52 11.90 13.25
N ALA A 31 -16.30 10.67 12.77
CA ALA A 31 -17.38 9.81 12.29
C ALA A 31 -18.42 9.51 13.39
N ALA A 32 -17.95 9.22 14.62
CA ALA A 32 -18.84 9.00 15.75
C ALA A 32 -19.61 10.27 16.16
N LEU A 33 -18.98 11.44 16.12
CA LEU A 33 -19.62 12.72 16.44
C LEU A 33 -20.68 13.10 15.40
N ASP A 34 -20.39 12.89 14.11
CA ASP A 34 -21.32 13.10 13.01
C ASP A 34 -22.57 12.20 13.16
N MET A 35 -22.37 10.92 13.46
CA MET A 35 -23.47 9.98 13.75
C MET A 35 -24.30 10.38 14.97
N SER A 36 -23.69 10.99 15.98
CA SER A 36 -24.38 11.45 17.19
C SER A 36 -25.05 12.83 17.05
N ARG A 37 -24.90 13.50 15.89
CA ARG A 37 -25.31 14.90 15.67
C ARG A 37 -24.78 15.86 16.74
N ALA A 38 -23.52 15.64 17.14
CA ALA A 38 -22.84 16.51 18.10
C ALA A 38 -22.68 17.94 17.55
N SER A 39 -22.34 18.88 18.45
CA SER A 39 -22.18 20.30 18.10
C SER A 39 -21.27 20.48 16.87
N PRO A 40 -21.71 21.23 15.83
CA PRO A 40 -20.92 21.50 14.62
C PRO A 40 -19.50 22.00 14.92
N ASP A 41 -19.33 22.78 15.99
CA ASP A 41 -18.05 23.36 16.39
C ASP A 41 -17.02 22.30 16.83
N ALA A 42 -17.48 21.18 17.39
CA ALA A 42 -16.62 20.07 17.79
C ALA A 42 -16.07 19.33 16.56
N VAL A 43 -16.93 19.11 15.56
CA VAL A 43 -16.54 18.49 14.28
C VAL A 43 -15.55 19.39 13.52
N THR A 44 -15.84 20.69 13.43
CA THR A 44 -14.93 21.66 12.79
C THR A 44 -13.56 21.72 13.48
N SER A 45 -13.52 21.66 14.81
CA SER A 45 -12.26 21.64 15.56
C SER A 45 -11.45 20.37 15.27
N MET A 46 -12.10 19.21 15.21
CA MET A 46 -11.44 17.96 14.88
C MET A 46 -10.94 17.89 13.44
N ILE A 47 -11.65 18.50 12.49
CA ILE A 47 -11.20 18.63 11.10
C ILE A 47 -9.89 19.44 11.04
N HIS A 48 -9.81 20.57 11.75
CA HIS A 48 -8.59 21.37 11.80
C HIS A 48 -7.41 20.62 12.42
N VAL A 49 -7.62 19.91 13.54
CA VAL A 49 -6.55 19.12 14.16
C VAL A 49 -6.10 17.98 13.25
N SER A 50 -7.04 17.29 12.59
CA SER A 50 -6.72 16.22 11.64
C SER A 50 -5.94 16.73 10.43
N LYS A 51 -6.30 17.89 9.90
CA LYS A 51 -5.58 18.54 8.81
C LYS A 51 -4.15 18.89 9.21
N ASN A 52 -3.95 19.57 10.33
CA ASN A 52 -2.62 19.97 10.80
C ASN A 52 -1.72 18.75 11.05
N LEU A 53 -2.30 17.66 11.59
CA LEU A 53 -1.57 16.43 11.83
C LEU A 53 -1.20 15.69 10.53
N ALA A 54 -2.08 15.74 9.52
CA ALA A 54 -1.79 15.20 8.18
C ALA A 54 -0.69 16.01 7.47
N GLU A 55 -0.73 17.34 7.56
CA GLU A 55 0.31 18.21 7.00
C GLU A 55 1.66 17.98 7.69
N ASP A 56 1.67 17.85 9.02
CA ASP A 56 2.89 17.56 9.79
C ASP A 56 3.45 16.16 9.50
N LEU A 57 2.59 15.15 9.30
CA LEU A 57 3.02 13.84 8.80
C LEU A 57 3.66 13.95 7.41
N CYS A 58 3.06 14.68 6.48
CA CYS A 58 3.59 14.87 5.14
C CYS A 58 4.97 15.56 5.14
N LEU A 59 5.12 16.66 5.88
CA LEU A 59 6.39 17.41 5.94
C LEU A 59 7.53 16.61 6.58
N ASN A 60 7.22 15.70 7.50
CA ASN A 60 8.22 14.88 8.20
C ASN A 60 8.52 13.53 7.53
N LEU A 61 7.74 13.13 6.51
CA LEU A 61 7.99 11.95 5.67
C LEU A 61 8.99 12.24 4.53
N ASP A 62 9.10 13.49 4.08
CA ASP A 62 9.85 13.90 2.87
C ASP A 62 11.39 13.97 3.02
N ASN A 63 11.96 13.69 4.19
CA ASN A 63 13.40 13.89 4.43
C ASN A 63 14.31 12.66 4.19
N THR A 64 13.78 11.55 3.66
CA THR A 64 14.60 10.38 3.29
C THR A 64 14.58 10.14 1.79
N ARG A 65 15.55 10.73 1.06
CA ARG A 65 15.81 10.42 -0.36
C ARG A 65 16.34 8.99 -0.48
N LEU A 66 15.55 8.10 -1.07
CA LEU A 66 16.02 6.81 -1.58
C LEU A 66 16.44 6.93 -3.06
N PRO A 67 17.47 6.19 -3.53
CA PRO A 67 17.98 6.32 -4.89
C PRO A 67 17.04 5.69 -5.94
N ALA A 68 16.83 6.38 -7.06
CA ALA A 68 16.00 5.90 -8.17
C ALA A 68 16.71 4.81 -9.00
N PRO A 69 16.03 3.71 -9.38
CA PRO A 69 16.60 2.69 -10.27
C PRO A 69 16.51 3.07 -11.76
N ALA A 70 17.41 2.48 -12.56
CA ALA A 70 17.61 2.78 -13.99
C ALA A 70 16.49 2.24 -14.90
N SER A 71 15.99 3.13 -15.77
CA SER A 71 14.97 2.93 -16.83
C SER A 71 13.71 2.17 -16.39
N PRO A 72 12.63 2.87 -15.99
CA PRO A 72 11.52 2.24 -15.29
C PRO A 72 10.69 1.42 -16.28
N ARG A 73 10.64 0.10 -16.06
CA ARG A 73 9.53 -0.70 -16.58
C ARG A 73 8.23 -0.11 -16.05
N LYS A 74 7.21 0.01 -16.88
CA LYS A 74 5.92 0.52 -16.43
C LYS A 74 5.27 -0.45 -15.45
N LEU A 75 4.55 0.10 -14.48
CA LEU A 75 3.79 -0.69 -13.50
C LEU A 75 2.79 -1.59 -14.22
N ALA A 76 2.12 -1.07 -15.26
CA ALA A 76 1.17 -1.83 -16.06
C ALA A 76 1.76 -3.11 -16.67
N ASP A 77 3.00 -3.07 -17.15
CA ASP A 77 3.67 -4.26 -17.72
C ASP A 77 3.97 -5.30 -16.63
N LEU A 78 4.40 -4.84 -15.45
CA LEU A 78 4.69 -5.70 -14.31
C LEU A 78 3.42 -6.36 -13.77
N ALA A 79 2.32 -5.61 -13.67
CA ALA A 79 1.03 -6.13 -13.23
C ALA A 79 0.47 -7.18 -14.21
N ALA A 80 0.58 -6.95 -15.53
CA ALA A 80 0.16 -7.94 -16.52
C ALA A 80 0.99 -9.24 -16.45
N GLU A 81 2.30 -9.13 -16.26
CA GLU A 81 3.15 -10.31 -16.03
C GLU A 81 2.77 -11.04 -14.74
N TRP A 82 2.44 -10.29 -13.68
CA TRP A 82 2.03 -10.87 -12.41
C TRP A 82 0.72 -11.66 -12.56
N GLU A 83 -0.28 -11.10 -13.25
CA GLU A 83 -1.54 -11.81 -13.53
C GLU A 83 -1.31 -13.10 -14.30
N ALA A 84 -0.44 -13.07 -15.31
CA ALA A 84 -0.09 -14.26 -16.07
C ALA A 84 0.62 -15.31 -15.21
N ALA A 85 1.55 -14.89 -14.33
CA ALA A 85 2.22 -15.78 -13.39
C ALA A 85 1.25 -16.38 -12.37
N PHE A 86 0.32 -15.58 -11.85
CA PHE A 86 -0.71 -16.03 -10.91
C PHE A 86 -1.66 -17.03 -11.55
N ALA A 87 -2.10 -16.81 -12.79
CA ALA A 87 -2.93 -17.77 -13.53
C ALA A 87 -2.18 -19.11 -13.75
N ARG A 88 -0.88 -19.07 -14.04
CA ARG A 88 -0.04 -20.27 -14.17
C ARG A 88 0.16 -20.99 -12.85
N TRP A 89 0.33 -20.25 -11.76
CA TRP A 89 0.39 -20.81 -10.41
C TRP A 89 -0.93 -21.50 -10.03
N LYS A 90 -2.10 -20.90 -10.34
CA LYS A 90 -3.41 -21.55 -10.12
C LYS A 90 -3.57 -22.85 -10.91
N ILE A 91 -3.15 -22.88 -12.18
CA ILE A 91 -3.18 -24.12 -12.98
C ILE A 91 -2.28 -25.18 -12.34
N ALA A 92 -1.05 -24.82 -11.96
CA ALA A 92 -0.12 -25.75 -11.31
C ALA A 92 -0.67 -26.26 -9.96
N LEU A 93 -1.37 -25.40 -9.22
CA LEU A 93 -2.06 -25.72 -7.98
C LEU A 93 -3.19 -26.74 -8.21
N ASP A 94 -4.04 -26.51 -9.21
CA ASP A 94 -5.15 -27.41 -9.55
C ASP A 94 -4.65 -28.79 -10.05
N GLU A 95 -3.48 -28.82 -10.70
CA GLU A 95 -2.81 -30.05 -11.15
C GLU A 95 -2.12 -30.81 -10.02
N ASP A 96 -1.77 -30.13 -8.91
CA ASP A 96 -1.20 -30.74 -7.71
C ASP A 96 -2.30 -31.42 -6.88
N GLN A 97 -2.66 -32.63 -7.29
CA GLN A 97 -3.71 -33.45 -6.66
C GLN A 97 -3.43 -33.78 -5.18
N GLU A 98 -2.18 -33.66 -4.72
CA GLU A 98 -1.82 -33.89 -3.32
C GLU A 98 -1.96 -32.62 -2.47
N GLY A 99 -2.12 -31.45 -3.09
CA GLY A 99 -2.26 -30.15 -2.40
C GLY A 99 -1.00 -29.72 -1.65
N ASN A 100 0.15 -30.25 -2.05
CA ASN A 100 1.39 -30.11 -1.29
C ASN A 100 2.16 -28.82 -1.61
N LEU A 101 1.78 -28.09 -2.68
CA LEU A 101 2.42 -26.86 -3.16
C LEU A 101 3.90 -27.02 -3.52
N THR A 102 4.41 -28.26 -3.55
CA THR A 102 5.84 -28.55 -3.67
C THR A 102 6.24 -29.00 -5.07
N THR A 103 5.29 -29.07 -6.02
CA THR A 103 5.64 -29.42 -7.39
C THR A 103 6.59 -28.36 -7.97
N PRO A 104 7.53 -28.75 -8.86
CA PRO A 104 8.46 -27.80 -9.47
C PRO A 104 7.76 -26.61 -10.16
N ASP A 105 6.59 -26.84 -10.76
CA ASP A 105 5.83 -25.77 -11.40
C ASP A 105 5.11 -24.86 -10.40
N CYS A 106 4.54 -25.39 -9.31
CA CYS A 106 4.00 -24.58 -8.21
C CYS A 106 5.10 -23.65 -7.66
N LEU A 107 6.26 -24.20 -7.27
CA LEU A 107 7.36 -23.43 -6.71
C LEU A 107 7.90 -22.37 -7.68
N LYS A 108 8.01 -22.70 -8.97
CA LYS A 108 8.48 -21.78 -10.01
C LYS A 108 7.53 -20.59 -10.17
N TRP A 109 6.23 -20.84 -10.30
CA TRP A 109 5.26 -19.78 -10.54
C TRP A 109 4.96 -18.98 -9.27
N GLU A 110 5.03 -19.60 -8.10
CA GLU A 110 5.00 -18.92 -6.79
C GLU A 110 6.16 -17.93 -6.66
N ALA A 111 7.40 -18.37 -6.88
CA ALA A 111 8.58 -17.51 -6.81
C ALA A 111 8.49 -16.35 -7.82
N ARG A 112 7.98 -16.62 -9.03
CA ARG A 112 7.79 -15.58 -10.05
C ARG A 112 6.72 -14.57 -9.64
N ARG A 113 5.62 -15.01 -9.04
CA ARG A 113 4.55 -14.15 -8.52
C ARG A 113 5.08 -13.23 -7.42
N ILE A 114 5.85 -13.77 -6.48
CA ILE A 114 6.46 -13.01 -5.38
C ILE A 114 7.45 -11.96 -5.90
N ASP A 115 8.34 -12.33 -6.83
CA ASP A 115 9.26 -11.38 -7.48
C ASP A 115 8.51 -10.22 -8.13
N LEU A 116 7.46 -10.52 -8.89
CA LEU A 116 6.68 -9.50 -9.59
C LEU A 116 5.89 -8.61 -8.63
N HIS A 117 5.32 -9.18 -7.55
CA HIS A 117 4.67 -8.38 -6.49
C HIS A 117 5.65 -7.36 -5.93
N GLN A 118 6.85 -7.80 -5.53
CA GLN A 118 7.86 -6.90 -4.98
C GLN A 118 8.19 -5.77 -5.96
N ARG A 119 8.40 -6.10 -7.24
CA ARG A 119 8.73 -5.09 -8.26
C ARG A 119 7.59 -4.10 -8.51
N ILE A 120 6.33 -4.55 -8.47
CA ILE A 120 5.16 -3.65 -8.53
C ILE A 120 5.14 -2.72 -7.33
N SER A 121 5.44 -3.23 -6.13
CA SER A 121 5.48 -2.43 -4.90
C SER A 121 6.53 -1.31 -4.94
N GLU A 122 7.63 -1.53 -5.66
CA GLU A 122 8.75 -0.59 -5.80
C GLU A 122 8.58 0.37 -7.01
N THR A 123 7.70 0.06 -7.97
CA THR A 123 7.55 0.84 -9.22
C THR A 123 6.52 1.96 -9.08
N GLU A 124 6.85 3.20 -9.39
CA GLU A 124 5.90 4.33 -9.29
C GLU A 124 4.78 4.28 -10.33
N ILE A 125 3.68 4.97 -10.03
CA ILE A 125 2.58 5.18 -10.98
C ILE A 125 3.00 6.35 -11.87
N SER A 126 3.16 6.12 -13.16
CA SER A 126 3.56 7.20 -14.10
C SER A 126 2.37 7.81 -14.83
N ASP A 127 1.27 7.07 -14.98
CA ASP A 127 0.10 7.48 -15.74
C ASP A 127 -1.18 6.77 -15.26
N LEU A 128 -2.32 7.11 -15.89
CA LEU A 128 -3.62 6.49 -15.57
C LEU A 128 -3.68 4.99 -15.91
N GLN A 129 -2.83 4.49 -16.81
CA GLN A 129 -2.78 3.07 -17.15
C GLN A 129 -2.12 2.28 -16.02
N ASP A 130 -1.03 2.81 -15.45
CA ASP A 130 -0.38 2.27 -14.25
C ASP A 130 -1.32 2.29 -13.05
N LEU A 131 -2.10 3.36 -12.85
CA LEU A 131 -3.09 3.42 -11.77
C LEU A 131 -4.14 2.30 -11.89
N ARG A 132 -4.70 2.12 -13.08
CA ARG A 132 -5.69 1.06 -13.35
C ARG A 132 -5.09 -0.32 -13.11
N ALA A 133 -3.84 -0.52 -13.52
CA ALA A 133 -3.13 -1.78 -13.33
C ALA A 133 -2.89 -2.07 -11.83
N LEU A 134 -2.50 -1.07 -11.04
CA LEU A 134 -2.32 -1.22 -9.60
C LEU A 134 -3.62 -1.60 -8.88
N ILE A 135 -4.73 -0.93 -9.19
CA ILE A 135 -6.04 -1.23 -8.58
C ILE A 135 -6.45 -2.67 -8.90
N ARG A 136 -6.31 -3.08 -10.16
CA ARG A 136 -6.65 -4.45 -10.59
C ARG A 136 -5.77 -5.51 -9.94
N PHE A 137 -4.47 -5.22 -9.81
CA PHE A 137 -3.52 -6.07 -9.10
C PHE A 137 -3.94 -6.28 -7.64
N ILE A 138 -4.25 -5.21 -6.89
CA ILE A 138 -4.68 -5.29 -5.48
C ILE A 138 -5.96 -6.12 -5.34
N TRP A 139 -6.91 -5.92 -6.26
CA TRP A 139 -8.17 -6.66 -6.26
C TRP A 139 -7.99 -8.15 -6.54
N THR A 140 -7.01 -8.49 -7.39
CA THR A 140 -6.75 -9.88 -7.80
C THR A 140 -5.90 -10.64 -6.78
N ASP A 141 -4.94 -9.96 -6.14
CA ASP A 141 -4.05 -10.55 -5.14
C ASP A 141 -4.74 -10.75 -3.78
N GLY A 142 -5.72 -9.90 -3.44
CA GLY A 142 -6.42 -9.95 -2.16
C GLY A 142 -7.36 -11.16 -1.95
N GLU A 143 -7.46 -12.09 -2.92
CA GLU A 143 -8.38 -13.25 -2.90
C GLU A 143 -9.76 -12.95 -2.29
N VAL A 144 -10.34 -11.80 -2.64
CA VAL A 144 -11.57 -11.35 -1.99
C VAL A 144 -12.75 -12.10 -2.61
N ASP A 145 -13.48 -12.84 -1.79
CA ASP A 145 -14.85 -13.22 -2.12
C ASP A 145 -15.60 -11.93 -2.48
N GLN A 146 -16.36 -11.95 -3.58
CA GLN A 146 -16.84 -10.76 -4.31
C GLN A 146 -17.69 -9.75 -3.52
N GLU A 147 -17.95 -9.98 -2.23
CA GLU A 147 -18.82 -9.18 -1.37
C GLU A 147 -18.07 -8.18 -0.46
N ASP A 148 -16.76 -8.36 -0.23
CA ASP A 148 -15.96 -7.46 0.62
C ASP A 148 -14.92 -6.64 -0.20
N TYR A 149 -14.52 -5.48 0.33
CA TYR A 149 -13.43 -4.68 -0.27
C TYR A 149 -12.07 -5.31 0.07
N PRO A 150 -11.11 -5.39 -0.88
CA PRO A 150 -9.77 -5.92 -0.59
C PRO A 150 -9.07 -5.09 0.50
N ASP A 151 -8.39 -5.78 1.41
CA ASP A 151 -7.43 -5.14 2.31
C ASP A 151 -6.32 -4.48 1.47
N VAL A 152 -6.32 -3.15 1.44
CA VAL A 152 -5.35 -2.39 0.64
C VAL A 152 -4.02 -2.32 1.40
N PRO A 153 -2.92 -2.87 0.87
CA PRO A 153 -1.65 -2.86 1.57
C PRO A 153 -1.10 -1.44 1.68
N ARG A 154 -0.45 -1.15 2.82
CA ARG A 154 0.07 0.20 3.15
C ARG A 154 0.94 0.80 2.05
N TRP A 155 1.77 0.00 1.38
CA TRP A 155 2.64 0.46 0.30
C TRP A 155 1.85 0.98 -0.91
N ALA A 156 0.69 0.38 -1.20
CA ALA A 156 -0.16 0.80 -2.31
C ALA A 156 -0.85 2.13 -1.99
N LEU A 157 -1.31 2.32 -0.75
CA LEU A 157 -1.87 3.60 -0.29
C LEU A 157 -0.85 4.73 -0.40
N VAL A 158 0.38 4.50 0.08
CA VAL A 158 1.47 5.49 -0.03
C VAL A 158 1.73 5.86 -1.50
N LYS A 159 1.78 4.87 -2.38
CA LYS A 159 1.99 5.09 -3.82
C LYS A 159 0.85 5.88 -4.48
N LEU A 160 -0.40 5.55 -4.16
CA LEU A 160 -1.58 6.28 -4.64
C LEU A 160 -1.58 7.75 -4.18
N MET A 161 -1.27 7.99 -2.90
CA MET A 161 -1.19 9.35 -2.35
C MET A 161 -0.08 10.16 -3.02
N SER A 162 1.08 9.56 -3.25
CA SER A 162 2.21 10.20 -3.95
C SER A 162 1.90 10.55 -5.41
N TRP A 163 1.12 9.71 -6.09
CA TRP A 163 0.69 10.01 -7.46
C TRP A 163 -0.37 11.11 -7.50
N ALA A 164 -1.35 11.06 -6.60
CA ALA A 164 -2.41 12.06 -6.53
C ALA A 164 -1.89 13.47 -6.18
N SER A 165 -0.81 13.58 -5.41
CA SER A 165 -0.19 14.87 -5.08
C SER A 165 0.62 15.47 -6.22
N THR A 166 1.04 14.67 -7.20
CA THR A 166 1.86 15.10 -8.35
C THR A 166 1.08 15.21 -9.66
N ALA A 167 -0.10 14.59 -9.76
CA ALA A 167 -0.99 14.63 -10.93
C ALA A 167 -1.93 15.86 -10.97
N ALA A 168 -1.83 16.77 -9.99
CA ALA A 168 -2.64 18.00 -9.88
C ALA A 168 -2.07 19.17 -10.71
#